data_AF-A0A8T4D8C5-F1
#
_entry.id   AF-A0A8T4D8C5-F1
#
_cell.length_a   1.000
_cell.length_b   1.000
_cell.length_c   1.000
_cell.angle_alpha   90.00
_cell.angle_beta   90.00
_cell.angle_gamma   90.00
#
_symmetry.space_group_name_H-M   'P 1'
#
loop_
_entity.id
_entity.type
_entity.pdbx_description
1 polymer ?
#
loop_
_entity_poly.entity_id
_entity_poly.type
_entity_poly.pdbx_seq_one_letter_code
_entity_poly.pdbx_strand_id
1 'polypeptide(L)'
;MNPRLFLKVMIVLMLIPAAICLFLPDTLAHEYTRVMYFIILVIGAALSLRVAYIYTNWLRKAFIFLGLFLFLMVFPHMEELWGIYHTFPQLVLILQWITYAMLVLCSYYVLKVTEVRQVSRKGWALIAAVILVGVVILAYHVPPVLQYYPDAYKVPLTLIYFLDVIIVVMLMPVVLLFAQQMRLEGRESITFTTIVSGIILGTVAVYLYVIFTGTPLYATAGIFHTGSILDALYLFSYLIIALGLYVHKRYDDWGFEMIEQSLSVVPVDT
;
A
#
# COMPACT_ATOMS: atom_id res chain seq x y z
N MET A 1 -1.45 16.30 -20.51
CA MET A 1 -1.65 14.83 -20.58
C MET A 1 -2.82 14.42 -19.70
N ASN A 2 -3.71 13.49 -20.09
CA ASN A 2 -4.85 13.11 -19.23
C ASN A 2 -4.37 12.23 -18.04
N PRO A 3 -4.42 12.73 -16.78
CA PRO A 3 -3.86 12.01 -15.63
C PRO A 3 -4.59 10.68 -15.36
N ARG A 4 -5.89 10.59 -15.66
CA ARG A 4 -6.68 9.37 -15.43
C ARG A 4 -6.32 8.28 -16.44
N LEU A 5 -6.17 8.66 -17.71
CA LEU A 5 -5.74 7.72 -18.76
C LEU A 5 -4.32 7.22 -18.47
N PHE A 6 -3.42 8.16 -18.13
CA PHE A 6 -2.05 7.83 -17.76
C PHE A 6 -2.02 6.84 -16.59
N LEU A 7 -2.76 7.11 -15.51
CA LEU A 7 -2.80 6.23 -14.34
C LEU A 7 -3.31 4.82 -14.68
N LYS A 8 -4.38 4.70 -15.48
CA LYS A 8 -4.92 3.40 -15.90
C LYS A 8 -3.92 2.60 -16.72
N VAL A 9 -3.29 3.23 -17.71
CA VAL A 9 -2.27 2.58 -18.55
C VAL A 9 -1.07 2.19 -17.71
N MET A 10 -0.59 3.10 -16.86
CA MET A 10 0.57 2.85 -16.01
C MET A 10 0.32 1.74 -14.98
N ILE A 11 -0.86 1.64 -14.36
CA ILE A 11 -1.18 0.53 -13.44
C ILE A 11 -1.00 -0.82 -14.15
N VAL A 12 -1.49 -0.94 -15.39
CA VAL A 12 -1.30 -2.17 -16.19
C VAL A 12 0.18 -2.38 -16.51
N LEU A 13 0.91 -1.33 -16.86
CA LEU A 13 2.35 -1.44 -17.13
C LEU A 13 3.16 -1.77 -15.87
N MET A 14 2.74 -1.36 -14.67
CA MET A 14 3.37 -1.73 -13.40
C MET A 14 3.25 -3.22 -13.10
N LEU A 15 2.32 -3.94 -13.73
CA LEU A 15 2.28 -5.39 -13.63
C LEU A 15 3.52 -6.04 -14.25
N ILE A 16 4.11 -5.43 -15.28
CA ILE A 16 5.30 -5.97 -15.96
C ILE A 16 6.51 -6.05 -15.01
N PRO A 17 7.00 -4.95 -14.41
CA PRO A 17 8.11 -5.03 -13.47
C PRO A 17 7.76 -5.86 -12.23
N ALA A 18 6.50 -5.91 -11.80
CA ALA A 18 6.09 -6.80 -10.72
C ALA A 18 6.20 -8.28 -11.11
N ALA A 19 5.77 -8.66 -12.31
CA ALA A 19 5.72 -10.05 -12.76
C ALA A 19 7.05 -10.58 -13.29
N ILE A 20 8.01 -9.73 -13.64
CA ILE A 20 9.34 -10.14 -14.13
C ILE A 20 10.01 -11.11 -13.16
N CYS A 21 9.88 -10.91 -11.84
CA CYS A 21 10.50 -11.78 -10.85
C CYS A 21 10.03 -13.24 -10.93
N LEU A 22 8.83 -13.50 -11.45
CA LEU A 22 8.25 -14.84 -11.61
C LEU A 22 8.93 -15.68 -12.70
N PHE A 23 9.67 -15.02 -13.61
CA PHE A 23 10.32 -15.65 -14.75
C PHE A 23 11.84 -15.70 -14.61
N LEU A 24 12.39 -15.10 -13.55
CA LEU A 24 13.82 -15.09 -13.29
C LEU A 24 14.21 -16.34 -12.48
N PRO A 25 15.42 -16.90 -12.69
CA PRO A 25 16.01 -17.87 -11.77
C PRO A 25 16.13 -17.29 -10.36
N ASP A 26 16.02 -18.12 -9.33
CA ASP A 26 15.98 -17.72 -7.90
C ASP A 26 17.05 -16.68 -7.52
N THR A 27 18.29 -16.85 -7.97
CA THR A 27 19.39 -15.92 -7.66
C THR A 27 19.18 -14.53 -8.28
N LEU A 28 18.69 -14.47 -9.52
CA LEU A 28 18.37 -13.21 -10.20
C LEU A 28 17.08 -12.59 -9.68
N ALA A 29 16.09 -13.41 -9.31
CA ALA A 29 14.84 -12.96 -8.71
C ALA A 29 15.10 -12.33 -7.33
N HIS A 30 15.97 -12.94 -6.54
CA HIS A 30 16.41 -12.43 -5.25
C HIS A 30 17.02 -11.03 -5.37
N GLU A 31 18.04 -10.91 -6.21
CA GLU A 31 18.71 -9.63 -6.48
C GLU A 31 17.75 -8.58 -7.03
N TYR A 32 16.93 -8.96 -8.01
CA TYR A 32 15.96 -8.07 -8.64
C TYR A 32 14.96 -7.53 -7.62
N THR A 33 14.30 -8.41 -6.85
CA THR A 33 13.28 -8.01 -5.89
C THR A 33 13.89 -7.14 -4.79
N ARG A 34 15.07 -7.49 -4.25
CA ARG A 34 15.79 -6.70 -3.25
C ARG A 34 16.03 -5.27 -3.70
N VAL A 35 16.61 -5.10 -4.89
CA VAL A 35 16.90 -3.78 -5.46
C VAL A 35 15.61 -3.02 -5.75
N MET A 36 14.61 -3.67 -6.33
CA MET A 36 13.35 -3.03 -6.70
C MET A 36 12.54 -2.58 -5.49
N TYR A 37 12.44 -3.40 -4.44
CA TYR A 37 11.79 -2.99 -3.18
C TYR A 37 12.47 -1.78 -2.57
N PHE A 38 13.80 -1.81 -2.47
CA PHE A 38 14.57 -0.70 -1.94
C PHE A 38 14.27 0.60 -2.71
N ILE A 39 14.45 0.56 -4.04
CA ILE A 39 14.27 1.74 -4.90
C ILE A 39 12.84 2.28 -4.75
N ILE A 40 11.85 1.39 -4.80
CA ILE A 40 10.47 1.83 -4.88
C ILE A 40 9.92 2.37 -3.57
N LEU A 41 10.35 1.80 -2.45
CA LEU A 41 9.99 2.27 -1.12
C LEU A 41 10.65 3.63 -0.86
N VAL A 42 11.92 3.82 -1.27
CA VAL A 42 12.60 5.12 -1.19
C VAL A 42 11.92 6.17 -2.07
N ILE A 43 11.60 5.85 -3.33
CA ILE A 43 10.88 6.75 -4.23
C ILE A 43 9.50 7.07 -3.66
N GLY A 44 8.76 6.07 -3.21
CA GLY A 44 7.44 6.23 -2.60
C GLY A 44 7.48 7.12 -1.36
N ALA A 45 8.44 6.90 -0.47
CA ALA A 45 8.65 7.73 0.72
C ALA A 45 8.95 9.19 0.35
N ALA A 46 9.87 9.42 -0.59
CA ALA A 46 10.23 10.74 -1.05
C ALA A 46 9.05 11.46 -1.74
N LEU A 47 8.28 10.75 -2.57
CA LEU A 47 7.08 11.29 -3.21
C LEU A 47 6.00 11.62 -2.18
N SER A 48 5.79 10.75 -1.18
CA SER A 48 4.83 10.98 -0.10
C SER A 48 5.16 12.24 0.69
N LEU A 49 6.43 12.43 1.06
CA LEU A 49 6.87 13.65 1.74
C LEU A 49 6.70 14.88 0.85
N ARG A 50 7.02 14.79 -0.45
CA ARG A 50 6.79 15.90 -1.40
C ARG A 50 5.32 16.27 -1.52
N VAL A 51 4.43 15.28 -1.61
CA VAL A 51 2.98 15.50 -1.60
C VAL A 51 2.54 16.14 -0.28
N ALA A 52 3.11 15.71 0.85
CA ALA A 52 2.79 16.29 2.16
C ALA A 52 3.08 17.80 2.23
N TYR A 53 4.08 18.30 1.51
CA TYR A 53 4.40 19.74 1.46
C TYR A 53 3.37 20.56 0.68
N ILE A 54 2.58 19.94 -0.22
CA ILE A 54 1.53 20.63 -0.98
C ILE A 54 0.32 20.91 -0.08
N TYR A 55 0.03 20.00 0.84
CA TYR A 55 -1.15 20.09 1.70
C TYR A 55 -0.89 20.79 3.04
N THR A 56 -1.97 21.26 3.66
CA THR A 56 -1.98 21.77 5.03
C THR A 56 -2.75 20.83 5.96
N ASN A 57 -2.62 21.02 7.28
CA ASN A 57 -3.42 20.34 8.31
C ASN A 57 -3.33 18.80 8.31
N TRP A 58 -4.47 18.10 8.25
CA TRP A 58 -4.59 16.66 8.50
C TRP A 58 -4.04 15.82 7.34
N LEU A 59 -4.24 16.23 6.09
CA LEU A 59 -3.77 15.47 4.93
C LEU A 59 -2.24 15.47 4.84
N ARG A 60 -1.60 16.60 5.19
CA ARG A 60 -0.14 16.68 5.36
C ARG A 60 0.37 15.62 6.35
N LYS A 61 -0.30 15.47 7.49
CA LYS A 61 0.07 14.45 8.49
C LYS A 61 -0.07 13.04 7.91
N ALA A 62 -1.17 12.73 7.23
CA ALA A 62 -1.37 11.43 6.58
C ALA A 62 -0.20 11.07 5.64
N PHE A 63 0.21 11.99 4.77
CA PHE A 63 1.31 11.76 3.84
C PHE A 63 2.70 11.74 4.51
N ILE A 64 2.91 12.47 5.61
CA ILE A 64 4.14 12.32 6.42
C ILE A 64 4.21 10.90 6.99
N PHE A 65 3.12 10.42 7.60
CA PHE A 65 3.08 9.09 8.18
C PHE A 65 3.20 7.99 7.12
N LEU A 66 2.59 8.16 5.95
CA LEU A 66 2.80 7.25 4.81
C LEU A 66 4.26 7.25 4.36
N GLY A 67 4.89 8.43 4.28
CA GLY A 67 6.30 8.55 3.91
C GLY A 67 7.23 7.86 4.91
N LEU A 68 6.98 8.03 6.21
CA LEU A 68 7.71 7.34 7.27
C LEU A 68 7.47 5.84 7.24
N PHE A 69 6.24 5.38 7.03
CA PHE A 69 5.92 3.96 6.85
C PHE A 69 6.71 3.34 5.70
N LEU A 70 6.67 3.94 4.51
CA LEU A 70 7.37 3.43 3.32
C LEU A 70 8.89 3.44 3.54
N PHE A 71 9.43 4.47 4.20
CA PHE A 71 10.85 4.55 4.53
C PHE A 71 11.27 3.46 5.53
N LEU A 72 10.47 3.21 6.57
CA LEU A 72 10.76 2.17 7.56
C LEU A 72 10.68 0.77 6.94
N MET A 73 9.79 0.57 5.96
CA MET A 73 9.70 -0.68 5.21
C MET A 73 10.93 -0.96 4.35
N VAL A 74 11.87 -0.02 4.18
CA VAL A 74 13.14 -0.29 3.49
C VAL A 74 14.05 -1.19 4.32
N PHE A 75 14.06 -1.02 5.64
CA PHE A 75 15.03 -1.68 6.53
C PHE A 75 14.99 -3.23 6.49
N PRO A 76 13.80 -3.89 6.45
CA PRO A 76 13.73 -5.34 6.30
C PRO A 76 14.35 -5.88 5.00
N HIS A 77 14.52 -5.04 3.97
CA HIS A 77 15.11 -5.41 2.68
C HIS A 77 16.63 -5.14 2.60
N MET A 78 17.25 -4.61 3.65
CA MET A 78 18.70 -4.38 3.71
C MET A 78 19.39 -5.60 4.34
N GLU A 79 20.14 -6.37 3.55
CA GLU A 79 20.87 -7.56 4.02
C GLU A 79 21.87 -7.27 5.13
N GLU A 80 22.52 -6.10 5.08
CA GLU A 80 23.52 -5.71 6.07
C GLU A 80 22.94 -5.61 7.49
N LEU A 81 21.63 -5.38 7.61
CA LEU A 81 20.94 -5.29 8.88
C LEU A 81 20.48 -6.64 9.43
N TRP A 82 20.41 -7.68 8.60
CA TRP A 82 19.99 -9.01 9.05
C TRP A 82 20.94 -9.61 10.08
N GLY A 83 22.24 -9.36 9.99
CA GLY A 83 23.21 -9.76 11.03
C GLY A 83 22.91 -9.14 12.41
N ILE A 84 22.46 -7.88 12.41
CA ILE A 84 22.03 -7.18 13.63
C ILE A 84 20.70 -7.76 14.13
N TYR A 85 19.74 -8.02 13.23
CA TYR A 85 18.43 -8.59 13.59
C TYR A 85 18.52 -10.01 14.12
N HIS A 86 19.45 -10.83 13.62
CA HIS A 86 19.72 -12.15 14.18
C HIS A 86 20.26 -12.06 15.62
N THR A 87 21.11 -11.06 15.89
CA THR A 87 21.69 -10.85 17.22
C THR A 87 20.68 -10.24 18.20
N PHE A 88 19.82 -9.34 17.71
CA PHE A 88 18.84 -8.60 18.50
C PHE A 88 17.45 -8.66 17.85
N PRO A 89 16.74 -9.79 17.94
CA PRO A 89 15.45 -9.98 17.27
C PRO A 89 14.35 -9.05 17.81
N GLN A 90 14.51 -8.50 19.02
CA GLN A 90 13.61 -7.48 19.56
C GLN A 90 13.60 -6.20 18.73
N LEU A 91 14.70 -5.88 18.02
CA LEU A 91 14.74 -4.72 17.12
C LEU A 91 13.78 -4.88 15.94
N VAL A 92 13.61 -6.10 15.43
CA VAL A 92 12.64 -6.40 14.36
C VAL A 92 11.22 -6.12 14.85
N LEU A 93 10.89 -6.58 16.06
CA LEU A 93 9.59 -6.30 16.68
C LEU A 93 9.35 -4.80 16.87
N ILE A 94 10.35 -4.06 17.37
CA ILE A 94 10.24 -2.61 17.56
C ILE A 94 10.03 -1.91 16.21
N LEU A 95 10.83 -2.26 15.20
CA LEU A 95 10.71 -1.71 13.85
C LEU A 95 9.31 -1.98 13.27
N GLN A 96 8.80 -3.20 13.44
CA GLN A 96 7.46 -3.58 13.01
C GLN A 96 6.40 -2.73 13.72
N TRP A 97 6.46 -2.61 15.05
CA TRP A 97 5.53 -1.77 15.81
C TRP A 97 5.53 -0.31 15.37
N ILE A 98 6.71 0.29 15.15
CA ILE A 98 6.82 1.67 14.68
C ILE A 98 6.20 1.78 13.27
N THR A 99 6.49 0.83 12.39
CA THR A 99 5.95 0.79 11.02
C THR A 99 4.43 0.72 11.03
N TYR A 100 3.85 -0.18 11.82
CA TYR A 100 2.41 -0.29 12.00
C TYR A 100 1.80 0.97 12.62
N ALA A 101 2.45 1.58 13.60
CA ALA A 101 2.00 2.84 14.18
C ALA A 101 1.93 3.95 13.12
N MET A 102 2.92 4.06 12.22
CA MET A 102 2.89 5.01 11.11
C MET A 102 1.70 4.72 10.18
N LEU A 103 1.42 3.46 9.85
CA LEU A 103 0.31 3.10 8.96
C LEU A 103 -1.07 3.35 9.60
N VAL A 104 -1.22 3.05 10.89
CA VAL A 104 -2.44 3.35 11.66
C VAL A 104 -2.67 4.85 11.75
N LEU A 105 -1.64 5.64 12.05
CA LEU A 105 -1.73 7.09 12.10
C LEU A 105 -2.08 7.67 10.74
N CYS A 106 -1.45 7.18 9.66
CA CYS A 106 -1.82 7.52 8.29
C CYS A 106 -3.32 7.28 8.06
N SER A 107 -3.79 6.05 8.32
CA SER A 107 -5.19 5.66 8.14
C SER A 107 -6.16 6.52 8.95
N TYR A 108 -5.81 6.85 10.20
CA TYR A 108 -6.59 7.72 11.07
C TYR A 108 -6.72 9.15 10.51
N TYR A 109 -5.60 9.74 10.04
CA TYR A 109 -5.64 11.09 9.46
C TYR A 109 -6.36 11.14 8.12
N VAL A 110 -6.25 10.09 7.32
CA VAL A 110 -7.05 9.94 6.09
C VAL A 110 -8.54 9.90 6.42
N LEU A 111 -8.94 9.11 7.42
CA LEU A 111 -10.35 9.02 7.85
C LEU A 111 -10.89 10.35 8.38
N LYS A 112 -10.07 11.17 9.05
CA LYS A 112 -10.49 12.50 9.53
C LYS A 112 -10.89 13.45 8.40
N VAL A 113 -10.27 13.32 7.23
CA VAL A 113 -10.60 14.14 6.05
C VAL A 113 -11.76 13.51 5.25
N THR A 114 -12.06 12.24 5.49
CA THR A 114 -13.06 11.49 4.76
C THR A 114 -14.44 11.61 5.40
N GLU A 115 -15.44 12.10 4.67
CA GLU A 115 -16.82 12.21 5.18
C GLU A 115 -17.56 10.85 5.16
N VAL A 116 -17.28 9.99 6.14
CA VAL A 116 -17.86 8.63 6.27
C VAL A 116 -19.40 8.61 6.26
N ARG A 117 -20.05 9.73 6.60
CA ARG A 117 -21.52 9.85 6.59
C ARG A 117 -22.15 9.71 5.20
N GLN A 118 -21.38 9.94 4.13
CA GLN A 118 -21.87 9.85 2.76
C GLN A 118 -21.83 8.42 2.18
N VAL A 119 -21.37 7.42 2.94
CA VAL A 119 -21.25 6.03 2.45
C VAL A 119 -22.63 5.47 2.14
N SER A 120 -22.85 5.10 0.87
CA SER A 120 -24.09 4.45 0.42
C SER A 120 -24.35 3.10 1.11
N ARG A 121 -25.61 2.63 1.12
CA ARG A 121 -25.97 1.29 1.65
C ARG A 121 -25.13 0.15 1.06
N LYS A 122 -24.81 0.23 -0.24
CA LYS A 122 -23.94 -0.74 -0.92
C LYS A 122 -22.49 -0.67 -0.40
N GLY A 123 -22.01 0.53 -0.07
CA GLY A 123 -20.71 0.71 0.58
C GLY A 123 -20.64 0.08 1.97
N TRP A 124 -21.68 0.26 2.79
CA TRP A 124 -21.77 -0.40 4.09
C TRP A 124 -21.81 -1.93 3.99
N ALA A 125 -22.53 -2.48 3.00
CA ALA A 125 -22.52 -3.91 2.72
C ALA A 125 -21.11 -4.42 2.36
N LEU A 126 -20.35 -3.66 1.57
CA LEU A 126 -18.96 -4.02 1.25
C LEU A 126 -18.06 -3.96 2.48
N ILE A 127 -18.19 -2.93 3.32
CA ILE A 127 -17.42 -2.83 4.58
C ILE A 127 -17.73 -4.04 5.48
N ALA A 128 -19.00 -4.43 5.61
CA ALA A 128 -19.39 -5.63 6.36
C ALA A 128 -18.79 -6.91 5.76
N ALA A 129 -18.76 -7.04 4.44
CA ALA A 129 -18.11 -8.17 3.77
C ALA A 129 -16.59 -8.20 4.05
N VAL A 130 -15.91 -7.05 4.04
CA VAL A 130 -14.48 -6.98 4.36
C VAL A 130 -14.21 -7.31 5.83
N ILE A 131 -15.08 -6.88 6.75
CA ILE A 131 -15.00 -7.29 8.16
C ILE A 131 -15.11 -8.81 8.27
N LEU A 132 -16.07 -9.43 7.57
CA LEU A 132 -16.24 -10.89 7.57
C LEU A 132 -14.97 -11.59 7.04
N VAL A 133 -14.42 -11.13 5.92
CA VAL A 133 -13.15 -11.65 5.38
C VAL A 133 -12.02 -11.48 6.40
N GLY A 134 -11.94 -10.34 7.08
CA GLY A 134 -10.96 -10.09 8.14
C GLY A 134 -11.09 -11.07 9.31
N VAL A 135 -12.32 -11.38 9.73
CA VAL A 135 -12.58 -12.40 10.77
C VAL A 135 -12.13 -13.78 10.30
N VAL A 136 -12.38 -14.14 9.04
CA VAL A 136 -11.91 -15.42 8.47
C VAL A 136 -10.38 -15.47 8.45
N ILE A 137 -9.71 -14.38 8.05
CA ILE A 137 -8.24 -14.29 8.09
C ILE A 137 -7.73 -14.52 9.52
N LEU A 138 -8.31 -13.84 10.52
CA LEU A 138 -7.91 -14.01 11.93
C LEU A 138 -8.15 -15.43 12.43
N ALA A 139 -9.32 -16.01 12.15
CA ALA A 139 -9.66 -17.37 12.55
C ALA A 139 -8.70 -18.41 11.95
N TYR A 140 -8.21 -18.17 10.73
CA TYR A 140 -7.25 -19.05 10.07
C TYR A 140 -5.82 -18.88 10.59
N HIS A 141 -5.38 -17.65 10.88
CA HIS A 141 -3.96 -17.35 11.14
C HIS A 141 -3.58 -17.21 12.62
N VAL A 142 -4.52 -16.88 13.51
CA VAL A 142 -4.24 -16.76 14.96
C VAL A 142 -3.91 -18.12 15.61
N PRO A 143 -4.64 -19.22 15.35
CA PRO A 143 -4.32 -20.50 15.98
C PRO A 143 -2.91 -21.01 15.67
N PRO A 144 -2.43 -20.99 14.41
CA PRO A 144 -1.04 -21.34 14.11
C PRO A 144 -0.01 -20.48 14.86
N VAL A 145 -0.27 -19.19 15.08
CA VAL A 145 0.63 -18.33 15.86
C VAL A 145 0.77 -18.82 17.30
N LEU A 146 -0.36 -19.15 17.92
CA LEU A 146 -0.37 -19.62 19.31
C LEU A 146 0.27 -21.00 19.48
N GLN A 147 0.30 -21.81 18.42
CA GLN A 147 0.86 -23.16 18.42
C GLN A 147 2.36 -23.21 18.09
N TYR A 148 2.82 -22.48 17.07
CA TYR A 148 4.15 -22.68 16.49
C TYR A 148 5.19 -21.62 16.88
N TYR A 149 4.78 -20.43 17.34
CA TYR A 149 5.72 -19.37 17.67
C TYR A 149 6.12 -19.41 19.16
N PRO A 150 7.34 -18.95 19.51
CA PRO A 150 7.74 -18.79 20.91
C PRO A 150 6.86 -17.77 21.64
N ASP A 151 6.67 -17.95 22.95
CA ASP A 151 5.75 -17.14 23.75
C ASP A 151 5.99 -15.62 23.65
N ALA A 152 7.25 -15.21 23.52
CA ALA A 152 7.64 -13.81 23.34
C ALA A 152 7.04 -13.15 22.08
N TYR A 153 6.69 -13.92 21.05
CA TYR A 153 6.17 -13.43 19.78
C TYR A 153 4.66 -13.62 19.62
N LYS A 154 4.03 -14.48 20.43
CA LYS A 154 2.60 -14.81 20.30
C LYS A 154 1.71 -13.56 20.41
N VAL A 155 1.89 -12.77 21.48
CA VAL A 155 1.09 -11.56 21.70
C VAL A 155 1.38 -10.49 20.64
N PRO A 156 2.64 -10.11 20.37
CA PRO A 156 2.95 -9.13 19.32
C PRO A 156 2.40 -9.51 17.94
N LEU A 157 2.63 -10.74 17.47
CA LEU A 157 2.17 -11.19 16.16
C LEU A 157 0.65 -11.25 16.06
N THR A 158 -0.02 -11.72 17.12
CA THR A 158 -1.48 -11.70 17.17
C THR A 158 -2.00 -10.28 17.03
N LEU A 159 -1.46 -9.33 17.79
CA LEU A 159 -1.86 -7.92 17.70
C LEU A 159 -1.61 -7.33 16.31
N ILE A 160 -0.49 -7.67 15.67
CA ILE A 160 -0.19 -7.27 14.29
C ILE A 160 -1.27 -7.75 13.32
N TYR A 161 -1.74 -8.99 13.43
CA TYR A 161 -2.79 -9.50 12.54
C TYR A 161 -4.13 -8.80 12.76
N PHE A 162 -4.47 -8.49 14.02
CA PHE A 162 -5.63 -7.66 14.31
C PHE A 162 -5.47 -6.25 13.71
N LEU A 163 -4.27 -5.66 13.81
CA LEU A 163 -3.98 -4.35 13.23
C LEU A 163 -4.11 -4.37 11.71
N ASP A 164 -3.63 -5.39 11.01
CA ASP A 164 -3.79 -5.52 9.55
C ASP A 164 -5.26 -5.47 9.14
N VAL A 165 -6.10 -6.26 9.83
CA VAL A 165 -7.55 -6.29 9.56
C VAL A 165 -8.19 -4.94 9.87
N ILE A 166 -7.84 -4.33 11.00
CA ILE A 166 -8.35 -3.01 11.39
C ILE A 166 -7.95 -1.94 10.37
N ILE A 167 -6.69 -1.92 9.92
CA ILE A 167 -6.19 -0.97 8.92
C ILE A 167 -6.96 -1.13 7.61
N VAL A 168 -7.13 -2.36 7.13
CA VAL A 168 -7.89 -2.62 5.90
C VAL A 168 -9.34 -2.14 6.06
N VAL A 169 -10.01 -2.46 7.15
CA VAL A 169 -11.39 -2.00 7.42
C VAL A 169 -11.47 -0.48 7.53
N MET A 170 -10.49 0.18 8.18
CA MET A 170 -10.40 1.65 8.27
C MET A 170 -10.22 2.31 6.91
N LEU A 171 -9.49 1.67 6.00
CA LEU A 171 -9.19 2.21 4.68
C LEU A 171 -10.29 1.92 3.64
N MET A 172 -11.17 0.94 3.87
CA MET A 172 -12.26 0.62 2.94
C MET A 172 -13.25 1.77 2.67
N PRO A 173 -13.76 2.51 3.68
CA PRO A 173 -14.61 3.67 3.46
C PRO A 173 -13.97 4.71 2.54
N VAL A 174 -12.64 4.85 2.62
CA VAL A 174 -11.86 5.78 1.80
C VAL A 174 -11.93 5.37 0.34
N VAL A 175 -11.59 4.12 0.02
CA VAL A 175 -11.69 3.57 -1.35
C VAL A 175 -13.11 3.75 -1.90
N LEU A 176 -14.12 3.46 -1.08
CA LEU A 176 -15.52 3.53 -1.47
C LEU A 176 -16.02 4.96 -1.74
N LEU A 177 -15.71 5.90 -0.87
CA LEU A 177 -16.15 7.29 -0.99
C LEU A 177 -15.45 7.98 -2.14
N PHE A 178 -14.16 7.77 -2.30
CA PHE A 178 -13.43 8.35 -3.42
C PHE A 178 -13.80 7.68 -4.76
N ALA A 179 -14.12 6.38 -4.79
CA ALA A 179 -14.72 5.74 -5.97
C ALA A 179 -16.13 6.26 -6.31
N GLN A 180 -16.93 6.63 -5.30
CA GLN A 180 -18.24 7.27 -5.50
C GLN A 180 -18.08 8.72 -5.98
N GLN A 181 -17.17 9.49 -5.39
CA GLN A 181 -16.85 10.86 -5.79
C GLN A 181 -16.23 10.92 -7.19
N MET A 182 -15.53 9.89 -7.67
CA MET A 182 -15.10 9.79 -9.07
C MET A 182 -16.25 9.92 -10.08
N ARG A 183 -17.49 9.57 -9.70
CA ARG A 183 -18.67 9.75 -10.56
C ARG A 183 -19.20 11.19 -10.59
N LEU A 184 -18.86 12.01 -9.59
CA LEU A 184 -19.43 13.34 -9.40
C LEU A 184 -18.41 14.47 -9.65
N GLU A 185 -17.20 14.39 -9.07
CA GLU A 185 -16.19 15.47 -9.10
C GLU A 185 -14.77 14.86 -9.16
N GLY A 186 -14.41 14.26 -10.29
CA GLY A 186 -13.24 13.35 -10.36
C GLY A 186 -11.84 13.98 -10.46
N ARG A 187 -11.47 14.95 -9.61
CA ARG A 187 -10.10 15.52 -9.63
C ARG A 187 -9.12 14.73 -8.74
N GLU A 188 -9.30 14.72 -7.42
CA GLU A 188 -8.30 14.14 -6.50
C GLU A 188 -8.58 12.68 -6.09
N SER A 189 -9.76 12.18 -6.41
CA SER A 189 -10.28 10.92 -5.86
C SER A 189 -9.61 9.67 -6.42
N ILE A 190 -9.14 9.68 -7.67
CA ILE A 190 -8.59 8.47 -8.31
C ILE A 190 -7.19 8.11 -7.81
N THR A 191 -6.33 9.12 -7.62
CA THR A 191 -4.96 8.92 -7.17
C THR A 191 -4.92 8.47 -5.72
N PHE A 192 -5.79 9.05 -4.89
CA PHE A 192 -5.92 8.65 -3.50
C PHE A 192 -6.48 7.23 -3.36
N THR A 193 -7.52 6.89 -4.13
CA THR A 193 -8.03 5.52 -4.22
C THR A 193 -6.95 4.52 -4.62
N THR A 194 -6.07 4.91 -5.56
CA THR A 194 -4.98 4.06 -6.03
C THR A 194 -3.94 3.82 -4.94
N ILE A 195 -3.50 4.88 -4.24
CA ILE A 195 -2.57 4.77 -3.11
C ILE A 195 -3.13 3.84 -2.03
N VAL A 196 -4.38 4.07 -1.61
CA VAL A 196 -5.03 3.27 -0.57
C VAL A 196 -5.25 1.82 -1.02
N SER A 197 -5.58 1.59 -2.28
CA SER A 197 -5.71 0.23 -2.82
C SER A 197 -4.37 -0.51 -2.81
N GLY A 198 -3.27 0.18 -3.12
CA GLY A 198 -1.92 -0.38 -2.99
C GLY A 198 -1.58 -0.73 -1.53
N ILE A 199 -1.92 0.13 -0.57
CA ILE A 199 -1.75 -0.17 0.86
C ILE A 199 -2.54 -1.42 1.26
N ILE A 200 -3.84 -1.47 0.91
CA ILE A 200 -4.70 -2.62 1.22
C ILE A 200 -4.12 -3.89 0.59
N LEU A 201 -3.74 -3.85 -0.68
CA LEU A 201 -3.14 -5.00 -1.37
C LEU A 201 -1.86 -5.48 -0.66
N GLY A 202 -0.95 -4.57 -0.31
CA GLY A 202 0.26 -4.90 0.42
C GLY A 202 -0.03 -5.52 1.79
N THR A 203 -1.02 -5.00 2.51
CA THR A 203 -1.44 -5.55 3.80
C THR A 203 -2.07 -6.95 3.68
N VAL A 204 -2.85 -7.22 2.64
CA VAL A 204 -3.57 -8.50 2.51
C VAL A 204 -2.83 -9.59 1.71
N ALA A 205 -1.80 -9.23 0.94
CA ALA A 205 -1.14 -10.13 -0.02
C ALA A 205 -0.67 -11.45 0.60
N VAL A 206 0.00 -11.40 1.76
CA VAL A 206 0.51 -12.61 2.42
C VAL A 206 -0.61 -13.53 2.89
N TYR A 207 -1.71 -12.99 3.40
CA TYR A 207 -2.84 -13.78 3.86
C TYR A 207 -3.54 -14.47 2.70
N LEU A 208 -3.72 -13.76 1.58
CA LEU A 208 -4.26 -14.36 0.36
C LEU A 208 -3.34 -15.47 -0.15
N TYR A 209 -2.04 -15.21 -0.23
CA TYR A 209 -1.06 -16.21 -0.65
C TYR A 209 -1.13 -17.47 0.22
N VAL A 210 -1.13 -17.33 1.54
CA VAL A 210 -1.21 -18.45 2.50
C VAL A 210 -2.52 -19.23 2.34
N ILE A 211 -3.65 -18.55 2.19
CA ILE A 211 -4.96 -19.20 2.01
C ILE A 211 -4.99 -19.98 0.69
N PHE A 212 -4.48 -19.41 -0.41
CA PHE A 212 -4.54 -20.04 -1.73
C PHE A 212 -3.53 -21.19 -1.90
N THR A 213 -2.34 -21.06 -1.33
CA THR A 213 -1.27 -22.06 -1.48
C THR A 213 -1.30 -23.12 -0.37
N GLY A 214 -1.98 -22.85 0.75
CA GLY A 214 -1.96 -23.69 1.93
C GLY A 214 -0.61 -23.67 2.67
N THR A 215 0.36 -22.83 2.26
CA THR A 215 1.65 -22.73 2.96
C THR A 215 1.44 -22.07 4.32
N PRO A 216 2.00 -22.60 5.41
CA PRO A 216 1.86 -21.97 6.71
C PRO A 216 2.57 -20.61 6.73
N LEU A 217 2.02 -19.66 7.48
CA LEU A 217 2.50 -18.27 7.49
C LEU A 217 3.96 -18.12 7.96
N TYR A 218 4.44 -19.00 8.85
CA TYR A 218 5.85 -18.97 9.28
C TYR A 218 6.82 -19.37 8.16
N ALA A 219 6.36 -20.10 7.14
CA ALA A 219 7.19 -20.52 6.02
C ALA A 219 7.30 -19.45 4.93
N THR A 220 6.46 -18.41 4.95
CA THR A 220 6.48 -17.38 3.90
C THR A 220 7.76 -16.53 3.94
N ALA A 221 8.42 -16.42 5.10
CA ALA A 221 9.72 -15.76 5.20
C ALA A 221 10.79 -16.41 4.31
N GLY A 222 10.74 -17.74 4.12
CA GLY A 222 11.65 -18.47 3.23
C GLY A 222 11.25 -18.43 1.74
N ILE A 223 10.10 -17.85 1.43
CA ILE A 223 9.56 -17.70 0.07
C ILE A 223 9.68 -16.24 -0.40
N PHE A 224 10.14 -15.35 0.48
CA PHE A 224 10.34 -13.95 0.20
C PHE A 224 11.68 -13.74 -0.53
N HIS A 225 11.69 -12.88 -1.55
CA HIS A 225 12.82 -12.69 -2.45
C HIS A 225 13.25 -13.95 -3.21
N THR A 226 12.31 -14.83 -3.56
CA THR A 226 12.60 -16.03 -4.38
C THR A 226 11.98 -15.94 -5.78
N GLY A 227 11.34 -14.82 -6.13
CA GLY A 227 10.57 -14.70 -7.37
C GLY A 227 9.19 -15.34 -7.26
N SER A 228 8.64 -15.37 -6.05
CA SER A 228 7.32 -15.96 -5.81
C SER A 228 6.19 -15.01 -6.22
N ILE A 229 4.97 -15.55 -6.32
CA ILE A 229 3.75 -14.74 -6.51
C ILE A 229 3.62 -13.70 -5.38
N LEU A 230 4.06 -14.04 -4.17
CA LEU A 230 4.07 -13.13 -3.04
C LEU A 230 4.97 -11.92 -3.32
N ASP A 231 6.16 -12.14 -3.89
CA ASP A 231 7.07 -11.05 -4.28
C ASP A 231 6.44 -10.15 -5.34
N ALA A 232 5.79 -10.74 -6.35
CA ALA A 232 5.11 -9.97 -7.39
C ALA A 232 3.97 -9.11 -6.82
N LEU A 233 3.16 -9.67 -5.90
CA LEU A 233 2.03 -8.95 -5.29
C LEU A 233 2.50 -7.78 -4.42
N TYR A 234 3.51 -8.00 -3.58
CA TYR A 234 4.08 -6.94 -2.76
C TYR A 234 4.75 -5.86 -3.62
N LEU A 235 5.58 -6.24 -4.60
CA LEU A 235 6.21 -5.27 -5.49
C LEU A 235 5.18 -4.46 -6.27
N PHE A 236 4.12 -5.11 -6.79
CA PHE A 236 3.01 -4.44 -7.44
C PHE A 236 2.28 -3.46 -6.50
N SER A 237 2.07 -3.84 -5.25
CA SER A 237 1.42 -2.99 -4.26
C SER A 237 2.18 -1.67 -4.02
N TYR A 238 3.51 -1.74 -3.88
CA TYR A 238 4.34 -0.56 -3.70
C TYR A 238 4.50 0.26 -4.99
N LEU A 239 4.55 -0.39 -6.17
CA LEU A 239 4.49 0.28 -7.47
C LEU A 239 3.23 1.13 -7.62
N ILE A 240 2.07 0.57 -7.24
CA ILE A 240 0.79 1.27 -7.25
C ILE A 240 0.82 2.48 -6.31
N ILE A 241 1.36 2.34 -5.10
CA ILE A 241 1.49 3.45 -4.15
C ILE A 241 2.36 4.57 -4.74
N ALA A 242 3.56 4.24 -5.22
CA ALA A 242 4.49 5.21 -5.78
C ALA A 242 3.92 5.91 -7.03
N LEU A 243 3.28 5.16 -7.93
CA LEU A 243 2.62 5.69 -9.11
C LEU A 243 1.44 6.61 -8.72
N GLY A 244 0.62 6.19 -7.76
CA GLY A 244 -0.49 6.98 -7.24
C GLY A 244 0.00 8.32 -6.69
N LEU A 245 1.08 8.31 -5.89
CA LEU A 245 1.72 9.53 -5.35
C LEU A 245 2.32 10.41 -6.46
N TYR A 246 2.95 9.81 -7.46
CA TYR A 246 3.53 10.55 -8.59
C TYR A 246 2.46 11.28 -9.40
N VAL A 247 1.39 10.57 -9.79
CA VAL A 247 0.28 11.15 -10.54
C VAL A 247 -0.46 12.19 -9.69
N HIS A 248 -0.63 11.94 -8.40
CA HIS A 248 -1.24 12.90 -7.49
C HIS A 248 -0.49 14.23 -7.47
N LYS A 249 0.84 14.18 -7.35
CA LYS A 249 1.68 15.38 -7.41
C LYS A 249 1.56 16.13 -8.74
N ARG A 250 1.48 15.40 -9.86
CA ARG A 250 1.45 15.96 -11.22
C ARG A 250 0.05 16.33 -11.71
N TYR A 251 -0.97 16.05 -10.91
CA TYR A 251 -2.36 16.14 -11.35
C TYR A 251 -2.73 17.58 -11.75
N ASP A 252 -2.33 18.56 -10.95
CA ASP A 252 -2.62 19.97 -11.19
C ASP A 252 -1.83 20.53 -12.38
N ASP A 253 -0.53 20.23 -12.46
CA ASP A 253 0.33 20.62 -13.59
C ASP A 253 -0.27 20.15 -14.93
N TRP A 254 -0.57 18.86 -15.03
CA TRP A 254 -1.07 18.26 -16.27
C TRP A 254 -2.52 18.64 -16.57
N GLY A 255 -3.32 18.92 -15.54
CA GLY A 255 -4.67 19.42 -15.67
C GLY A 255 -4.68 20.85 -16.24
N PHE A 256 -3.79 21.71 -15.74
CA PHE A 256 -3.64 23.09 -16.20
C PHE A 256 -3.16 23.16 -17.65
N GLU A 257 -2.10 22.42 -18.02
CA GLU A 257 -1.61 22.33 -19.41
C GLU A 257 -2.70 21.91 -20.39
N MET A 258 -3.58 20.99 -19.99
CA MET A 258 -4.66 20.50 -20.84
C MET A 258 -5.75 21.57 -21.07
N ILE A 259 -6.03 22.38 -20.05
CA ILE A 259 -6.96 23.52 -20.16
C ILE A 259 -6.34 24.59 -21.07
N GLU A 260 -5.06 24.93 -20.87
CA GLU A 260 -4.34 25.91 -21.68
C GLU A 260 -4.27 25.49 -23.16
N GLN A 261 -4.00 24.22 -23.45
CA GLN A 261 -4.06 23.66 -24.80
C GLN A 261 -5.47 23.73 -25.41
N SER A 262 -6.52 23.50 -24.61
CA SER A 262 -7.90 23.59 -25.12
C SER A 262 -8.34 25.03 -25.40
N LEU A 263 -7.83 26.01 -24.63
CA LEU A 263 -8.15 27.42 -24.79
C LEU A 263 -7.35 28.08 -25.93
N SER A 264 -6.11 27.63 -26.16
CA SER A 264 -5.26 28.14 -27.25
C SER A 264 -5.66 27.66 -28.65
N VAL A 265 -6.54 26.67 -28.75
CA VAL A 265 -7.06 26.13 -30.02
C VAL A 265 -8.35 26.83 -30.48
N VAL A 266 -8.94 27.72 -29.67
CA VAL A 266 -10.10 28.53 -30.10
C VAL A 266 -9.59 29.63 -31.04
N PRO A 267 -9.91 29.60 -32.34
CA PRO A 267 -9.61 30.73 -33.22
C PRO A 267 -10.43 31.91 -32.73
N VAL A 268 -9.80 33.06 -32.55
CA VAL A 268 -10.52 34.33 -32.47
C VAL A 268 -11.03 34.58 -33.88
N ASP A 269 -12.23 34.08 -34.18
CA ASP A 269 -12.96 34.46 -35.38
C ASP A 269 -13.16 35.98 -35.30
N THR A 270 -12.41 36.68 -36.16
CA THR A 270 -12.48 38.12 -36.40
C THR A 270 -13.39 38.41 -37.56
#